data_AF-A0A9D4ATZ3-F1
#
_entry.id   AF-A0A9D4ATZ3-F1
#
_cell.length_a   1.000
_cell.length_b   1.000
_cell.length_c   1.000
_cell.angle_alpha   90.00
_cell.angle_beta   90.00
_cell.angle_gamma   90.00
#
_symmetry.space_group_name_H-M   'P 1'
#
loop_
_entity.id
_entity.type
_entity.pdbx_description
1 polymer ?
#
loop_
_entity_poly.entity_id
_entity_poly.type
_entity_poly.pdbx_seq_one_letter_code
_entity_poly.pdbx_strand_id
1 'polypeptide(L)'
;MALEDPFSAVRGEVQKAVNTARGLYERWCELLQETHVVSTEEFDWTTNELRNSLRSIEWDLEDLEETIDILLGPGSPAGAPPPVPGLCPAPHGAPCWE
;
A
#
# COMPACT_ATOMS: atom_id res chain seq x y z
N MET A 1 4.21 -18.89 22.78
CA MET A 1 3.76 -18.28 21.52
C MET A 1 4.97 -17.68 20.85
N ALA A 2 5.20 -17.94 19.57
CA ALA A 2 6.18 -17.17 18.81
C ALA A 2 5.60 -15.76 18.57
N LEU A 3 6.41 -14.73 18.78
CA LEU A 3 6.06 -13.36 18.44
C LEU A 3 5.92 -13.30 16.90
N GLU A 4 4.77 -12.84 16.40
CA GLU A 4 4.61 -12.59 14.97
C GLU A 4 5.65 -11.56 14.51
N ASP A 5 6.26 -11.82 13.37
CA ASP A 5 7.25 -10.90 12.82
C ASP A 5 6.59 -9.54 12.50
N PRO A 6 7.22 -8.40 12.85
CA PRO A 6 6.63 -7.07 12.68
C PRO A 6 6.12 -6.78 11.26
N PHE A 7 6.80 -7.26 10.21
CA PHE A 7 6.34 -7.07 8.84
C PHE A 7 5.03 -7.83 8.57
N SER A 8 4.93 -9.06 9.08
CA SER A 8 3.72 -9.88 8.93
C SER A 8 2.53 -9.27 9.68
N ALA A 9 2.77 -8.71 10.87
CA ALA A 9 1.77 -8.00 11.65
C ALA A 9 1.26 -6.75 10.92
N VAL A 10 2.16 -5.86 10.47
CA VAL A 10 1.79 -4.62 9.75
C VAL A 10 1.10 -4.95 8.43
N ARG A 11 1.56 -5.96 7.68
CA ARG A 11 0.85 -6.45 6.48
C ARG A 11 -0.60 -6.84 6.79
N GLY A 12 -0.83 -7.52 7.92
CA GLY A 12 -2.17 -7.87 8.38
C GLY A 12 -3.03 -6.64 8.71
N GLU A 13 -2.45 -5.64 9.36
CA GLU A 13 -3.10 -4.38 9.71
C GLU A 13 -3.46 -3.56 8.46
N VAL A 14 -2.53 -3.39 7.52
CA VAL A 14 -2.77 -2.72 6.23
C VAL A 14 -3.88 -3.44 5.46
N GLN A 15 -3.83 -4.78 5.39
CA GLN A 15 -4.86 -5.55 4.69
C GLN A 15 -6.25 -5.36 5.33
N LYS A 16 -6.31 -5.27 6.67
CA LYS A 16 -7.55 -4.99 7.40
C LYS A 16 -8.03 -3.56 7.15
N ALA A 17 -7.14 -2.57 7.18
CA ALA A 17 -7.44 -1.17 6.91
C ALA A 17 -8.01 -0.98 5.50
N VAL A 18 -7.41 -1.61 4.49
CA VAL A 18 -7.90 -1.60 3.10
C VAL A 18 -9.31 -2.19 2.99
N ASN A 19 -9.58 -3.31 3.67
CA ASN A 19 -10.91 -3.91 3.67
C ASN A 19 -11.96 -2.99 4.31
N THR A 20 -11.62 -2.31 5.41
CA THR A 20 -12.48 -1.30 6.04
C THR A 20 -12.72 -0.12 5.11
N ALA A 21 -11.66 0.40 4.48
CA ALA A 21 -11.76 1.51 3.52
C ALA A 21 -12.64 1.15 2.33
N ARG A 22 -12.63 -0.12 1.87
CA ARG A 22 -13.54 -0.59 0.82
C ARG A 22 -15.01 -0.50 1.24
N GLY A 23 -15.34 -0.89 2.47
CA GLY A 23 -16.69 -0.74 3.01
C GLY A 23 -17.14 0.73 3.11
N LEU A 24 -16.23 1.61 3.57
CA LEU A 24 -16.48 3.06 3.58
C LEU A 24 -16.69 3.62 2.16
N TYR A 25 -15.93 3.15 1.18
CA TYR A 25 -16.06 3.55 -0.22
C TYR A 25 -17.38 3.09 -0.84
N GLU A 26 -17.80 1.85 -0.59
CA GLU A 26 -19.11 1.32 -1.02
C GLU A 26 -20.24 2.19 -0.44
N ARG A 27 -20.22 2.46 0.86
CA ARG A 27 -21.21 3.35 1.50
C ARG A 27 -21.17 4.76 0.93
N TRP A 28 -19.98 5.33 0.73
CA TRP A 28 -19.82 6.65 0.12
C TRP A 28 -20.46 6.72 -1.28
N CYS A 29 -20.31 5.66 -2.08
CA CYS A 29 -20.93 5.57 -3.40
C CYS A 29 -22.46 5.50 -3.35
N GLU A 30 -23.03 4.78 -2.38
CA GLU A 30 -24.49 4.75 -2.15
C GLU A 30 -25.01 6.14 -1.79
N LEU A 31 -24.36 6.81 -0.82
CA LEU A 31 -24.76 8.15 -0.36
C LEU A 31 -24.68 9.21 -1.47
N LEU A 32 -23.71 9.08 -2.38
CA LEU A 32 -23.58 9.96 -3.54
C LEU A 32 -24.77 9.82 -4.51
N GLN A 33 -25.29 8.60 -4.66
CA GLN A 33 -26.44 8.31 -5.53
C GLN A 33 -27.77 8.70 -4.88
N GLU A 34 -27.87 8.68 -3.55
CA GLU A 34 -29.07 9.03 -2.78
C GLU A 34 -29.18 10.54 -2.48
N THR A 35 -28.87 11.38 -3.47
CA THR A 35 -28.67 12.84 -3.37
C THR A 35 -29.87 13.65 -2.84
N HIS A 36 -31.02 13.02 -2.64
CA HIS A 36 -32.29 13.66 -2.27
C HIS A 36 -32.85 13.24 -0.89
N VAL A 37 -32.20 12.30 -0.19
CA VAL A 37 -32.72 11.72 1.08
C VAL A 37 -31.66 11.65 2.19
N VAL A 38 -30.38 11.65 1.83
CA VAL A 38 -29.26 11.49 2.78
C VAL A 38 -28.99 12.76 3.58
N SER A 39 -28.66 12.60 4.87
CA SER A 39 -28.19 13.70 5.70
C SER A 39 -26.79 14.13 5.23
N THR A 40 -26.59 15.44 5.04
CA THR A 40 -25.27 16.00 4.70
C THR A 40 -24.20 15.59 5.72
N GLU A 41 -24.58 15.43 6.98
CA GLU A 41 -23.71 14.98 8.06
C GLU A 41 -23.15 13.55 7.85
N GLU A 42 -23.98 12.58 7.45
CA GLU A 42 -23.50 11.22 7.19
C GLU A 42 -22.55 11.21 6.00
N PHE A 43 -22.90 11.92 4.92
CA PHE A 43 -22.04 12.02 3.75
C PHE A 43 -20.68 12.65 4.08
N ASP A 44 -20.66 13.75 4.82
CA ASP A 44 -19.44 14.43 5.23
C ASP A 44 -18.59 13.56 6.15
N TRP A 45 -19.22 12.87 7.11
CA TRP A 45 -18.54 11.94 8.01
C TRP A 45 -17.93 10.77 7.23
N THR A 46 -18.69 10.08 6.37
CA THR A 46 -18.18 8.96 5.57
C THR A 46 -17.04 9.41 4.66
N THR A 47 -17.15 10.61 4.06
CA THR A 47 -16.09 11.18 3.23
C THR A 47 -14.82 11.43 4.04
N ASN A 48 -14.94 12.04 5.23
CA ASN A 48 -13.79 12.32 6.09
C ASN A 48 -13.12 11.04 6.59
N GLU A 49 -13.92 10.06 7.02
CA GLU A 49 -13.43 8.79 7.54
C GLU A 49 -12.70 7.98 6.47
N LEU A 50 -13.24 7.97 5.24
CA LEU A 50 -12.59 7.33 4.10
C LEU A 50 -11.23 7.99 3.80
N ARG A 51 -11.17 9.33 3.78
CA ARG A 51 -9.90 10.06 3.57
C ARG A 51 -8.87 9.77 4.65
N ASN A 52 -9.29 9.70 5.91
CA ASN A 52 -8.39 9.39 7.02
C ASN A 52 -7.88 7.95 6.95
N SER A 53 -8.76 7.02 6.61
CA SER A 53 -8.38 5.61 6.41
C SER A 53 -7.35 5.46 5.29
N LEU A 54 -7.56 6.11 4.14
CA LEU A 54 -6.61 6.07 3.03
C LEU A 54 -5.27 6.70 3.39
N ARG A 55 -5.27 7.85 4.09
CA ARG A 55 -4.02 8.48 4.55
C ARG A 55 -3.22 7.59 5.49
N SER A 56 -3.89 6.89 6.40
CA SER A 56 -3.22 5.94 7.31
C SER A 56 -2.60 4.79 6.52
N ILE A 57 -3.32 4.25 5.53
CA ILE A 57 -2.80 3.19 4.66
C ILE A 57 -1.58 3.66 3.87
N GLU A 58 -1.60 4.88 3.34
CA GLU A 58 -0.45 5.47 2.63
C GLU A 58 0.79 5.53 3.53
N TRP A 59 0.65 6.03 4.77
CA TRP A 59 1.75 6.06 5.74
C TRP A 59 2.27 4.66 6.09
N ASP A 60 1.37 3.69 6.33
CA ASP A 60 1.80 2.33 6.63
C ASP A 60 2.57 1.70 5.44
N LEU A 61 2.20 2.03 4.20
CA LEU A 61 2.91 1.56 3.01
C LEU A 61 4.26 2.24 2.83
N GLU A 62 4.37 3.53 3.11
CA GLU A 62 5.64 4.27 3.11
C GLU A 62 6.64 3.66 4.11
N ASP A 63 6.19 3.37 5.34
CA ASP A 63 7.02 2.72 6.37
C ASP A 63 7.46 1.30 5.97
N LEU A 64 6.57 0.55 5.31
CA LEU A 64 6.91 -0.78 4.79
C LEU A 64 7.94 -0.69 3.66
N GLU A 65 7.82 0.28 2.76
CA GLU A 65 8.80 0.52 1.69
C GLU A 65 10.17 0.90 2.26
N GLU A 66 10.22 1.83 3.23
CA GLU A 66 11.47 2.20 3.93
C GLU A 66 12.10 0.99 4.62
N THR A 67 11.29 0.12 5.23
CA THR A 67 11.78 -1.11 5.87
C THR A 67 12.41 -2.07 4.86
N ILE A 68 11.82 -2.22 3.67
CA ILE A 68 12.36 -3.04 2.59
C ILE A 68 13.71 -2.46 2.13
N ASP A 69 13.80 -1.15 1.94
CA ASP A 69 15.04 -0.49 1.53
C ASP A 69 16.17 -0.63 2.57
N ILE A 70 15.85 -0.57 3.87
CA ILE A 70 16.81 -0.82 4.95
C ILE A 70 17.32 -2.26 4.93
N LEU A 71 16.43 -3.24 4.73
CA LEU A 71 16.79 -4.66 4.72
C LEU A 71 17.60 -5.06 3.48
N LEU A 72 17.28 -4.44 2.35
CA LEU A 72 17.83 -4.80 1.04
C LEU A 72 19.06 -3.95 0.64
N GLY A 73 19.21 -2.76 1.21
CA GLY A 73 20.32 -1.84 0.98
C GLY A 73 20.25 -1.08 -0.35
N PRO A 74 21.00 0.03 -0.48
CA PRO A 74 21.06 0.81 -1.72
C PRO A 74 21.66 -0.03 -2.85
N GLY A 75 20.88 -0.27 -3.91
CA GLY A 75 21.28 -1.08 -5.07
C GLY A 75 20.63 -2.46 -5.17
N SER A 76 19.67 -2.78 -4.29
CA SER A 76 18.97 -4.05 -4.37
C SER A 76 17.99 -4.10 -5.55
N PRO A 77 17.96 -5.21 -6.33
CA PRO A 77 17.15 -5.33 -7.53
C PRO A 77 15.64 -5.51 -7.28
N ALA A 78 15.11 -5.18 -6.09
CA ALA A 78 13.68 -5.38 -5.80
C ALA A 78 12.76 -4.56 -6.72
N GLY A 79 13.24 -3.41 -7.24
CA GLY A 79 12.58 -2.65 -8.30
C GLY A 79 13.09 -2.95 -9.72
N ALA A 80 14.13 -3.78 -9.87
CA ALA A 80 14.63 -4.15 -11.18
C ALA A 80 13.71 -5.22 -11.78
N PRO A 81 13.21 -5.04 -13.02
CA PRO A 81 12.51 -6.11 -13.69
C PRO A 81 13.40 -7.36 -13.72
N PRO A 82 12.84 -8.58 -13.57
CA PRO A 82 13.63 -9.80 -13.65
C PRO A 82 14.45 -9.76 -14.94
N PRO A 83 15.73 -10.19 -14.92
CA PRO A 83 16.55 -10.18 -16.12
C PRO A 83 15.82 -10.93 -17.22
N VAL A 84 15.39 -10.20 -18.25
CA VAL A 84 14.71 -10.78 -19.41
C VAL A 84 15.72 -11.70 -20.09
N PRO A 85 15.48 -13.02 -20.18
CA PRO A 85 16.40 -13.93 -20.84
C PRO A 85 16.59 -13.49 -22.30
N GLY A 86 17.80 -13.06 -22.66
CA GLY A 86 18.16 -12.68 -24.03
C GLY A 86 18.27 -11.18 -24.33
N LEU A 87 18.10 -10.28 -23.35
CA LEU A 87 18.47 -8.86 -23.52
C LEU A 87 19.69 -8.50 -22.65
N CYS A 88 20.88 -8.73 -23.19
CA CYS A 88 21.99 -7.81 -22.91
C CYS A 88 21.76 -6.56 -23.77
N PRO A 89 21.85 -5.35 -23.22
CA PRO A 89 23.16 -4.70 -23.22
C PRO A 89 23.39 -3.67 -22.09
N ALA A 90 24.60 -3.64 -21.53
CA ALA A 90 25.30 -2.36 -21.36
C ALA A 90 26.82 -2.57 -21.28
N PRO A 91 27.61 -1.71 -21.93
CA PRO A 91 29.05 -1.81 -22.02
C PRO A 91 29.72 -1.22 -20.76
N HIS A 92 30.96 -1.65 -20.53
CA HIS A 92 31.89 -1.16 -19.50
C HIS A 92 31.56 -1.47 -18.03
N GLY A 93 31.91 -2.71 -17.63
CA GLY A 93 32.77 -2.87 -16.45
C GLY A 93 32.14 -3.14 -15.08
N ALA A 94 30.88 -3.57 -14.98
CA ALA A 94 30.35 -4.08 -13.71
C ALA A 94 30.49 -5.62 -13.63
N PRO A 95 30.94 -6.20 -12.50
CA PRO A 95 31.05 -7.64 -12.34
C PRO A 95 29.67 -8.29 -12.20
N CYS A 96 29.42 -9.35 -12.96
CA CYS A 96 28.31 -10.26 -12.74
C CYS A 96 28.49 -10.92 -11.37
N TRP A 97 27.49 -10.80 -10.51
CA TRP A 97 27.40 -11.62 -9.30
C TRP A 97 26.99 -13.04 -9.71
N GLU A 98 27.77 -14.04 -9.25
CA GLU A 98 27.42 -15.46 -9.28
C GLU A 98 26.40 -15.82 -8.19
#